data_AF-A0A847WJ46-F1
#
_entry.id   AF-A0A847WJ46-F1
#
_cell.length_a   1.000
_cell.length_b   1.000
_cell.length_c   1.000
_cell.angle_alpha   90.00
_cell.angle_beta   90.00
_cell.angle_gamma   90.00
#
_symmetry.space_group_name_H-M   'P 1'
#
loop_
_entity.id
_entity.type
_entity.pdbx_description
1 polymer ?
#
loop_
_entity_poly.entity_id
_entity_poly.type
_entity_poly.pdbx_seq_one_letter_code
_entity_poly.pdbx_strand_id
1 'polypeptide(L)' 'VQGGYDDVADSVLQMLKQRITGDYLHTSSILTEDFEVISAINDANDYQGPGTGYRLSKERWEEIKNIPHIIERKEFSS' A
#
# COMPACT_ATOMS: atom_id res chain seq x y z
N VAL A 1 10.46 1.85 32.74
CA VAL A 1 10.96 2.64 31.58
C VAL A 1 10.13 2.22 30.38
N GLN A 2 9.41 3.12 29.74
CA GLN A 2 8.79 2.86 28.43
C GLN A 2 9.92 2.51 27.45
N GLY A 3 9.76 1.46 26.65
CA GLY A 3 10.84 0.81 25.89
C GLY A 3 11.50 1.64 24.78
N GLY A 4 11.16 2.92 24.63
CA GLY A 4 11.73 3.83 23.61
C GLY A 4 11.17 3.64 22.19
N TYR A 5 10.10 2.86 22.04
CA TYR A 5 9.44 2.56 20.75
C TYR A 5 8.06 3.22 20.67
N ASP A 6 8.03 4.54 20.84
CA ASP A 6 6.77 5.29 20.88
C ASP A 6 6.02 5.26 19.53
N ASP A 7 6.77 5.18 18.42
CA ASP A 7 6.26 5.01 17.05
C ASP A 7 5.54 3.67 16.83
N VAL A 8 6.15 2.57 17.30
CA VAL A 8 5.55 1.24 17.23
C VAL A 8 4.34 1.16 18.16
N ALA A 9 4.43 1.74 19.36
CA ALA A 9 3.34 1.77 20.32
C ALA A 9 2.12 2.52 19.75
N ASP A 10 2.34 3.67 19.12
CA ASP A 10 1.27 4.42 18.45
C ASP A 10 0.69 3.65 17.27
N SER A 11 1.53 3.05 16.42
CA SER A 11 1.08 2.22 15.28
C SER A 11 0.18 1.06 15.73
N VAL A 12 0.58 0.35 16.80
CA VAL A 12 -0.24 -0.74 17.38
C VAL A 12 -1.55 -0.20 17.96
N LEU A 13 -1.53 0.96 18.61
CA LEU A 13 -2.75 1.59 19.11
C LEU A 13 -3.70 1.99 17.97
N GLN A 14 -3.17 2.54 16.87
CA GLN A 14 -3.95 2.90 15.69
C GLN A 14 -4.59 1.66 15.05
N MET A 15 -3.87 0.54 14.94
CA MET A 15 -4.45 -0.75 14.52
C MET A 15 -5.60 -1.21 15.42
N LEU A 16 -5.49 -1.04 16.75
CA LEU A 16 -6.54 -1.43 17.68
C LEU A 16 -7.78 -0.54 17.59
N LYS A 17 -7.63 0.76 17.29
CA LYS A 17 -8.76 1.67 17.07
C LYS A 17 -9.64 1.22 15.89
N GLN A 18 -9.06 0.60 14.86
CA GLN A 18 -9.81 0.06 13.72
C GLN A 18 -10.79 -1.06 14.11
N ARG A 19 -10.54 -1.78 15.22
CA ARG A 19 -11.49 -2.76 15.77
C ARG A 19 -12.77 -2.13 16.32
N ILE A 20 -12.71 -0.85 16.68
CA ILE A 20 -13.83 -0.10 17.25
C ILE A 20 -14.65 0.53 16.12
N THR A 21 -14.00 1.09 15.10
CA THR A 21 -14.69 1.69 13.94
C THR A 21 -15.32 0.61 13.06
N GLY A 22 -14.68 -0.55 12.93
CA GLY A 22 -15.21 -1.70 12.20
C GLY A 22 -15.09 -1.58 10.68
N ASP A 23 -14.53 -0.47 10.17
CA ASP A 23 -14.40 -0.18 8.73
C ASP A 23 -13.59 -1.26 7.99
N TYR A 24 -12.57 -1.83 8.64
CA TYR A 24 -11.74 -2.91 8.08
C TYR A 24 -12.43 -4.29 8.01
N LEU A 25 -13.68 -4.43 8.48
CA LEU A 25 -14.46 -5.67 8.36
C LEU A 25 -15.12 -5.82 6.99
N HIS A 26 -15.09 -4.78 6.16
CA HIS A 26 -15.62 -4.82 4.81
C HIS A 26 -14.74 -5.66 3.87
N THR A 27 -15.34 -6.17 2.80
CA THR A 27 -14.67 -7.06 1.84
C THR A 27 -13.41 -6.40 1.26
N SER A 28 -12.30 -7.15 1.26
CA SER A 28 -11.00 -6.72 0.72
C SER A 28 -10.39 -5.48 1.40
N SER A 29 -10.69 -5.26 2.69
CA SER A 29 -10.13 -4.12 3.41
C SER A 29 -8.63 -4.27 3.73
N ILE A 30 -7.85 -3.25 3.39
CA ILE A 30 -6.45 -3.04 3.78
C ILE A 30 -6.29 -1.64 4.38
N LEU A 31 -5.18 -1.38 5.05
CA LEU A 31 -4.84 -0.07 5.62
C LEU A 31 -3.68 0.55 4.84
N THR A 32 -3.77 1.86 4.59
CA THR A 32 -2.64 2.66 4.09
C THR A 32 -1.59 2.86 5.18
N GLU A 33 -0.44 3.44 4.82
CA GLU A 33 0.61 3.83 5.79
C GLU A 33 0.08 4.80 6.85
N ASP A 34 -0.95 5.59 6.52
CA ASP A 34 -1.64 6.53 7.42
C ASP A 34 -2.86 5.91 8.14
N PHE A 35 -3.01 4.57 8.10
CA PHE A 35 -4.11 3.83 8.72
C PHE A 35 -5.52 4.17 8.19
N GLU A 36 -5.61 4.69 6.96
CA GLU A 36 -6.89 4.84 6.25
C GLU A 36 -7.33 3.50 5.66
N VAL A 37 -8.62 3.18 5.75
CA VAL A 37 -9.17 1.93 5.22
C VAL A 37 -9.42 2.05 3.71
N ILE A 38 -8.80 1.18 2.92
CA ILE A 38 -9.13 0.92 1.52
C ILE A 38 -9.82 -0.42 1.43
N SER A 39 -11.01 -0.49 0.87
CA SER A 39 -11.87 -1.67 0.78
C SER A 39 -12.58 -1.72 -0.56
N ALA A 40 -13.27 -2.83 -0.87
CA ALA A 40 -14.08 -2.92 -2.09
C ALA A 40 -15.27 -1.94 -2.11
N ILE A 41 -15.57 -1.23 -1.01
CA ILE A 41 -16.63 -0.23 -0.95
C ILE A 41 -16.16 1.12 -1.49
N ASN A 42 -14.97 1.57 -1.09
CA ASN A 42 -14.42 2.87 -1.51
C ASN A 42 -13.43 2.77 -2.68
N ASP A 43 -12.85 1.58 -2.92
CA ASP A 43 -12.02 1.27 -4.09
C ASP A 43 -12.61 0.04 -4.81
N ALA A 44 -13.81 0.23 -5.35
CA ALA A 44 -14.52 -0.81 -6.09
C ALA A 44 -13.83 -1.05 -7.43
N ASN A 45 -13.56 -2.32 -7.75
CA ASN A 45 -13.03 -2.69 -9.06
C ASN A 45 -14.05 -2.35 -10.17
N ASP A 46 -13.64 -1.52 -11.12
CA ASP A 46 -14.46 -0.98 -12.21
C ASP A 46 -14.10 -1.59 -13.58
N TYR A 47 -13.55 -2.80 -13.60
CA TYR A 47 -13.20 -3.49 -14.84
C TYR A 47 -14.44 -3.77 -15.73
N GLN A 48 -14.43 -3.20 -16.94
CA GLN A 48 -15.42 -3.33 -18.00
C GLN A 48 -14.79 -3.73 -19.37
N GLY A 49 -13.52 -4.16 -19.39
CA GLY A 49 -12.78 -4.53 -20.59
C GLY A 49 -11.43 -3.80 -20.75
N PRO A 50 -10.69 -4.07 -21.84
CA PRO A 50 -9.38 -3.47 -22.08
C PRO A 50 -9.48 -1.95 -22.12
N GLY A 51 -8.87 -1.25 -21.15
CA GLY A 51 -9.07 0.20 -21.03
C GLY A 51 -9.48 0.67 -19.65
N THR A 52 -10.19 -0.19 -18.93
CA THR A 52 -10.92 0.09 -17.69
C THR A 52 -10.38 -0.74 -16.54
N GLY A 53 -10.77 -0.47 -15.30
CA GLY A 53 -10.17 -1.15 -14.15
C GLY A 53 -8.91 -0.45 -13.64
N TYR A 54 -8.35 -1.03 -12.58
CA TYR A 54 -7.06 -0.62 -12.02
C TYR A 54 -5.94 -0.60 -13.06
N ARG A 55 -5.15 0.48 -13.01
CA ARG A 55 -3.92 0.64 -13.78
C ARG A 55 -2.82 1.13 -12.86
N LEU A 56 -1.60 0.63 -13.10
CA LEU A 56 -0.43 1.07 -12.35
C LEU A 56 -0.27 2.59 -12.47
N SER A 57 -0.22 3.27 -11.33
CA SER A 57 0.20 4.66 -11.28
C SER A 57 1.64 4.78 -11.77
N LYS A 58 2.03 5.98 -12.22
CA LYS A 58 3.40 6.21 -12.70
C LYS A 58 4.39 5.96 -11.57
N GLU A 59 4.05 6.40 -10.36
CA GLU A 59 4.87 6.28 -9.16
C GLU A 59 5.11 4.80 -8.81
N ARG A 60 4.05 3.99 -8.76
CA ARG A 60 4.15 2.55 -8.48
C ARG A 60 4.89 1.81 -9.60
N TRP A 61 4.74 2.25 -10.84
CA TRP A 61 5.49 1.69 -11.96
C TRP A 61 6.99 1.98 -11.87
N GLU A 62 7.39 3.21 -11.54
CA GLU A 62 8.79 3.57 -11.29
C GLU A 62 9.38 2.78 -10.11
N GLU A 63 8.61 2.60 -9.04
CA GLU A 63 9.01 1.78 -7.89
C GLU A 63 9.28 0.31 -8.31
N ILE A 64 8.35 -0.30 -9.05
CA ILE A 64 8.51 -1.69 -9.54
C ILE A 64 9.70 -1.83 -10.48
N LYS A 65 9.99 -0.80 -11.30
CA LYS A 65 11.16 -0.80 -12.17
C LYS A 65 12.47 -0.73 -11.39
N ASN A 66 12.49 -0.20 -10.16
CA ASN A 66 13.70 -0.05 -9.35
C ASN A 66 14.02 -1.32 -8.53
N ILE A 67 14.16 -2.45 -9.22
CA ILE A 67 14.52 -3.74 -8.59
C ILE A 67 16.00 -3.69 -8.17
N PRO A 68 16.35 -4.18 -6.96
CA PRO A 68 17.75 -4.31 -6.55
C PRO A 68 18.55 -5.18 -7.54
N HIS A 69 19.80 -4.80 -7.83
CA HIS A 69 20.70 -5.50 -8.76
C HIS A 69 20.34 -5.42 -10.25
N ILE A 70 19.61 -4.39 -10.68
CA ILE A 70 19.50 -4.10 -12.11
C ILE A 70 20.87 -3.80 -12.69
N ILE A 71 21.26 -4.60 -13.67
CA ILE A 71 22.46 -4.37 -14.45
C ILE A 71 22.10 -3.36 -15.55
N GLU A 72 22.58 -2.14 -15.41
CA GLU A 72 22.38 -1.11 -16.43
C GLU A 72 23.24 -1.43 -17.66
N ARG A 73 22.60 -1.55 -18.84
CA ARG A 73 23.27 -1.87 -20.11
C ARG A 73 24.42 -0.91 -20.45
N LYS A 74 24.41 0.33 -19.93
CA LYS A 74 25.46 1.32 -20.17
C LYS A 74 26.83 0.90 -19.63
N GLU A 75 26.90 -0.01 -18.66
CA GLU A 75 28.17 -0.49 -18.11
C GLU A 75 28.90 -1.51 -19.01
N PHE A 76 28.23 -2.07 -20.02
CA PHE A 76 28.80 -3.12 -20.89
C PHE A 76 29.33 -2.61 -22.25
N SER A 77 29.41 -1.29 -22.44
CA SER A 77 29.76 -0.67 -23.74
C SER A 77 31.05 0.17 -23.70
N SER A 78 31.97 -0.11 -22.76
CA SER A 78 33.30 0.52 -22.70
C SER A 78 34.41 -0.52 -22.89
#